data_AF-A4WN70-F1
#
_entry.id   AF-A4WN70-F1
#
_cell.length_a   1.000
_cell.length_b   1.000
_cell.length_c   1.000
_cell.angle_alpha   90.00
_cell.angle_beta   90.00
_cell.angle_gamma   90.00
#
_symmetry.space_group_name_H-M   'P 1'
#
loop_
_entity.id
_entity.type
_entity.pdbx_description
1 polymer ?
#
loop_
_entity_poly.entity_id
_entity_poly.type
_entity_poly.pdbx_seq_one_letter_code
_entity_poly.pdbx_strand_id
1 'polypeptide(L)'
;MYAQYVRYSPVGEYLRIVIMQRLARGSATVEELDKLAREAVEKVGIKYDWRVWPELLKREVVIKNGVAELTREGRWIYEQTREEVAEYLKKTLRLELRS
;
A
#
# COMPACT_ATOMS: atom_id res chain seq x y z
N MET A 1 9.33 -9.16 20.09
CA MET A 1 8.29 -8.49 20.90
C MET A 1 7.26 -7.95 19.94
N TYR A 2 5.99 -8.32 20.14
CA TYR A 2 4.85 -8.18 19.22
C TYR A 2 4.85 -6.89 18.42
N ALA A 3 5.03 -7.01 17.11
CA ALA A 3 4.61 -5.96 16.23
C ALA A 3 3.35 -6.48 15.54
N GLN A 4 2.21 -6.01 16.02
CA GLN A 4 1.01 -6.02 15.19
C GLN A 4 1.27 -5.05 14.04
N TYR A 5 1.87 -5.56 12.96
CA TYR A 5 2.19 -4.80 11.75
C TYR A 5 0.97 -4.59 10.85
N VAL A 6 -0.13 -5.31 11.13
CA VAL A 6 -1.46 -5.06 10.57
C VAL A 6 -2.05 -3.85 11.28
N ARG A 7 -1.96 -2.69 10.63
CA ARG A 7 -2.50 -1.41 11.10
C ARG A 7 -3.93 -1.18 10.60
N TYR A 8 -4.27 -1.77 9.46
CA TYR A 8 -5.53 -1.55 8.77
C TYR A 8 -6.31 -2.85 8.54
N SER A 9 -7.51 -2.72 7.99
CA SER A 9 -8.25 -3.87 7.46
C SER A 9 -7.40 -4.62 6.42
N PRO A 10 -7.67 -5.91 6.13
CA PRO A 10 -6.94 -6.65 5.10
C PRO A 10 -6.87 -5.92 3.75
N VAL A 11 -7.97 -5.24 3.36
CA VAL A 11 -8.02 -4.45 2.12
C VAL A 11 -7.16 -3.19 2.23
N GLY A 12 -7.16 -2.54 3.39
CA GLY A 12 -6.32 -1.37 3.66
C GLY A 12 -4.83 -1.71 3.64
N GLU A 13 -4.44 -2.87 4.20
CA GLU A 13 -3.06 -3.37 4.12
C GLU A 13 -2.65 -3.72 2.69
N TYR A 14 -3.56 -4.35 1.93
CA TYR A 14 -3.31 -4.65 0.52
C TYR A 14 -3.11 -3.36 -0.29
N LEU A 15 -3.99 -2.37 -0.10
CA LEU A 15 -3.88 -1.07 -0.76
C LEU A 15 -2.57 -0.37 -0.39
N ARG A 16 -2.23 -0.36 0.91
CA ARG A 16 -0.97 0.19 1.43
C ARG A 16 0.24 -0.44 0.77
N ILE A 17 0.37 -1.77 0.78
CA ILE A 17 1.57 -2.45 0.27
C ILE A 17 1.72 -2.30 -1.23
N VAL A 18 0.61 -2.32 -1.99
CA VAL A 18 0.65 -2.14 -3.46
C VAL A 18 1.15 -0.76 -3.84
N ILE A 19 0.65 0.29 -3.17
CA ILE A 19 1.11 1.67 -3.43
C ILE A 19 2.57 1.84 -3.03
N MET A 20 2.96 1.36 -1.85
CA MET A 20 4.35 1.44 -1.39
C MET A 20 5.30 0.65 -2.30
N GLN A 21 4.91 -0.52 -2.79
CA GLN A 21 5.69 -1.30 -3.74
C GLN A 21 5.90 -0.56 -5.05
N ARG A 22 4.87 0.13 -5.56
CA ARG A 22 5.01 0.97 -6.75
C ARG A 22 5.96 2.14 -6.52
N LEU A 23 5.84 2.83 -5.38
CA LEU A 23 6.67 3.98 -5.06
C LEU A 23 8.11 3.60 -4.66
N ALA A 24 8.35 2.36 -4.23
CA ALA A 24 9.69 1.85 -3.95
C ALA A 24 10.58 1.86 -5.21
N ARG A 25 9.97 1.72 -6.40
CA ARG A 25 10.63 1.75 -7.72
C ARG A 25 10.91 3.17 -8.23
N GLY A 26 10.37 4.20 -7.58
CA GLY A 26 10.49 5.60 -7.99
C GLY A 26 9.18 6.35 -7.78
N SER A 27 9.23 7.67 -7.98
CA SER A 27 8.04 8.53 -7.91
C SER A 27 6.96 8.09 -8.90
N ALA A 28 5.72 8.48 -8.62
CA ALA A 28 4.56 8.19 -9.47
C ALA A 28 3.58 9.35 -9.42
N THR A 29 2.78 9.54 -10.46
CA THR A 29 1.69 10.52 -10.40
C THR A 29 0.56 10.00 -9.50
N VAL A 30 -0.19 10.92 -8.87
CA VAL A 30 -1.39 10.56 -8.10
C VAL A 30 -2.39 9.81 -8.98
N GLU A 31 -2.52 10.18 -10.25
CA GLU A 31 -3.40 9.53 -11.22
C GLU A 31 -3.03 8.07 -11.48
N GLU A 32 -1.73 7.78 -11.59
CA GLU A 32 -1.22 6.42 -11.72
C GLU A 32 -1.54 5.59 -10.46
N LEU A 33 -1.32 6.19 -9.29
CA LEU A 33 -1.59 5.55 -8.01
C LEU A 33 -3.08 5.34 -7.76
N ASP A 34 -3.94 6.25 -8.19
CA ASP A 34 -5.40 6.13 -8.13
C ASP A 34 -5.88 4.96 -8.98
N LYS A 35 -5.36 4.83 -10.20
CA LYS A 35 -5.64 3.69 -11.07
C LYS A 35 -5.20 2.38 -10.40
N LEU A 36 -3.99 2.35 -9.87
CA LEU A 36 -3.45 1.18 -9.18
C LEU A 36 -4.27 0.82 -7.92
N ALA A 37 -4.66 1.81 -7.12
CA ALA A 37 -5.49 1.66 -5.92
C ALA A 37 -6.86 1.07 -6.26
N ARG A 38 -7.49 1.61 -7.31
CA ARG A 38 -8.77 1.13 -7.83
C ARG A 38 -8.67 -0.32 -8.28
N GLU A 39 -7.70 -0.65 -9.12
CA GLU A 39 -7.48 -2.01 -9.62
C GLU A 39 -7.20 -3.00 -8.48
N ALA A 40 -6.45 -2.58 -7.46
CA ALA A 40 -6.19 -3.39 -6.28
C ALA A 40 -7.49 -3.71 -5.53
N VAL A 41 -8.30 -2.69 -5.21
CA VAL A 41 -9.57 -2.90 -4.51
C VAL A 41 -10.56 -3.75 -5.33
N GLU A 42 -10.68 -3.49 -6.63
CA GLU A 42 -11.56 -4.25 -7.53
C GLU A 42 -11.20 -5.75 -7.56
N LYS A 43 -9.91 -6.10 -7.53
CA LYS A 43 -9.44 -7.50 -7.47
C LYS A 43 -9.86 -8.24 -6.20
N VAL A 44 -10.03 -7.51 -5.09
CA VAL A 44 -10.46 -8.11 -3.81
C VAL A 44 -11.97 -8.41 -3.82
N GLY A 45 -12.75 -7.74 -4.67
CA GLY A 45 -14.20 -7.93 -4.76
C GLY A 45 -14.97 -7.40 -3.55
N ILE A 46 -14.33 -6.60 -2.69
CA ILE A 46 -14.94 -5.99 -1.50
C ILE A 46 -15.19 -4.51 -1.77
N LYS A 47 -16.35 -4.00 -1.34
CA LYS A 47 -16.67 -2.57 -1.39
C LYS A 47 -15.75 -1.81 -0.42
N TYR A 48 -14.73 -1.17 -0.96
CA TYR A 48 -13.78 -0.33 -0.22
C TYR A 48 -13.53 0.94 -1.02
N ASP A 49 -13.41 2.09 -0.35
CA ASP A 49 -13.06 3.33 -1.05
C ASP A 49 -11.55 3.38 -1.27
N TRP A 50 -11.10 3.20 -2.50
CA TRP A 50 -9.69 3.24 -2.85
C TRP A 50 -9.08 4.65 -2.73
N ARG A 51 -9.90 5.71 -2.72
CA ARG A 51 -9.45 7.12 -2.65
C ARG A 51 -8.84 7.49 -1.30
N VAL A 52 -8.98 6.64 -0.30
CA VAL A 52 -8.43 6.87 1.05
C VAL A 52 -6.93 6.60 1.13
N TRP A 53 -6.30 6.07 0.08
CA TRP A 53 -4.87 5.73 0.09
C TRP A 53 -3.94 6.89 0.50
N PRO A 54 -4.17 8.17 0.11
CA PRO A 54 -3.28 9.25 0.53
C PRO A 54 -3.31 9.46 2.04
N GLU A 55 -4.49 9.31 2.65
CA GLU A 55 -4.67 9.44 4.10
C GLU A 55 -4.09 8.24 4.84
N LEU A 56 -4.27 7.02 4.31
CA LEU A 56 -3.67 5.78 4.85
C LEU A 56 -2.15 5.83 4.90
N LEU A 57 -1.52 6.55 3.96
CA LEU A 57 -0.08 6.62 3.76
C LEU A 57 0.50 8.00 4.08
N LYS A 58 -0.21 8.86 4.81
CA LYS A 58 0.21 10.25 5.05
C LYS A 58 1.58 10.42 5.70
N ARG A 59 2.09 9.39 6.40
CA ARG A 59 3.44 9.38 7.00
C ARG A 59 4.47 8.79 6.05
N GLU A 60 4.07 7.76 5.32
CA GLU A 60 4.92 6.99 4.43
C GLU A 60 5.11 7.63 3.04
N VAL A 61 4.19 8.49 2.61
CA VAL A 61 4.17 9.10 1.29
C VAL A 61 4.03 10.62 1.42
N VAL A 62 4.83 11.33 0.61
CA VAL A 62 4.68 12.77 0.40
C VAL A 62 4.13 13.01 -1.00
N ILE A 63 3.17 13.92 -1.13
CA ILE A 63 2.60 14.33 -2.42
C ILE A 63 2.95 15.79 -2.65
N LYS A 64 3.61 16.08 -3.78
CA LYS A 64 3.98 17.44 -4.22
C LYS A 64 3.69 17.58 -5.70
N ASN A 65 2.95 18.62 -6.08
CA ASN A 65 2.62 18.92 -7.49
C ASN A 65 2.02 17.71 -8.25
N GLY A 66 1.13 16.95 -7.61
CA GLY A 66 0.51 15.76 -8.21
C GLY A 66 1.42 14.54 -8.34
N VAL A 67 2.65 14.60 -7.82
CA VAL A 67 3.61 13.50 -7.79
C VAL A 67 3.77 13.00 -6.35
N ALA A 68 3.68 11.69 -6.18
CA ALA A 68 3.84 10.98 -4.92
C ALA A 68 5.21 10.30 -4.84
N GLU A 69 5.82 10.34 -3.67
CA GLU A 69 7.11 9.73 -3.35
C GLU A 69 7.10 9.11 -1.97
N LEU A 70 7.80 7.98 -1.79
CA LEU A 70 8.04 7.45 -0.45
C LEU A 70 8.92 8.41 0.34
N THR A 71 8.52 8.69 1.58
CA THR A 71 9.41 9.31 2.55
C THR A 71 10.52 8.34 2.96
N ARG A 72 11.57 8.84 3.62
CA ARG A 72 12.60 7.98 4.20
C ARG A 72 12.00 6.96 5.17
N GLU A 73 11.07 7.42 6.01
CA GLU A 73 10.34 6.56 6.95
C GLU A 73 9.47 5.54 6.20
N GLY A 74 8.73 5.97 5.18
CA GLY A 74 7.90 5.08 4.36
C GLY A 74 8.72 3.98 3.67
N ARG A 75 9.88 4.33 3.11
CA ARG A 75 10.79 3.35 2.51
C ARG A 75 11.29 2.35 3.54
N TRP A 76 11.75 2.83 4.69
CA TRP A 76 12.21 1.95 5.77
C TRP A 76 11.09 1.02 6.24
N ILE A 77 9.88 1.53 6.48
CA ILE A 77 8.74 0.70 6.89
C ILE A 77 8.40 -0.34 5.83
N TYR A 78 8.38 0.03 4.54
CA TYR A 78 8.11 -0.91 3.46
C TYR A 78 9.10 -2.06 3.47
N GLU A 79 10.40 -1.76 3.54
CA GLU A 79 11.47 -2.76 3.55
C GLU A 79 11.37 -3.70 4.75
N GLN A 80 11.04 -3.18 5.93
CA GLN A 80 10.91 -3.99 7.15
C GLN A 80 9.63 -4.84 7.20
N THR A 81 8.54 -4.42 6.53
CA THR A 81 7.21 -5.03 6.74
C THR A 81 6.65 -5.76 5.53
N ARG A 82 7.25 -5.61 4.33
CA ARG A 82 6.68 -6.15 3.08
C ARG A 82 6.42 -7.66 3.13
N GLU A 83 7.33 -8.44 3.72
CA GLU A 83 7.25 -9.91 3.71
C GLU A 83 6.16 -10.40 4.67
N GLU A 84 6.09 -9.80 5.85
CA GLU A 84 5.07 -10.13 6.84
C GLU A 84 3.67 -9.74 6.37
N VAL A 85 3.53 -8.55 5.78
CA VAL A 85 2.25 -8.10 5.22
C VAL A 85 1.86 -8.98 4.02
N ALA A 86 2.80 -9.37 3.16
CA ALA A 86 2.54 -10.32 2.06
C ALA A 86 1.98 -11.64 2.58
N GLU A 87 2.61 -12.20 3.61
CA GLU A 87 2.21 -13.47 4.22
C GLU A 87 0.83 -13.35 4.90
N TYR A 88 0.57 -12.24 5.58
CA TYR A 88 -0.73 -11.94 6.18
C TYR A 88 -1.84 -11.87 5.11
N LEU A 89 -1.59 -11.18 4.00
CA LEU A 89 -2.55 -11.02 2.90
C LEU A 89 -2.78 -12.34 2.16
N LYS A 90 -1.75 -13.17 2.00
CA LYS A 90 -1.87 -14.52 1.47
C LYS A 90 -2.78 -15.39 2.34
N LYS A 91 -2.62 -15.34 3.65
CA LYS A 91 -3.47 -16.09 4.59
C LYS A 91 -4.90 -15.57 4.65
N THR A 92 -5.08 -14.25 4.58
CA THR A 92 -6.37 -13.60 4.85
C THR A 92 -7.23 -13.45 3.60
N LEU A 93 -6.63 -13.02 2.49
CA LEU A 93 -7.33 -12.72 1.24
C LEU A 93 -6.99 -13.69 0.11
N ARG A 94 -6.09 -14.65 0.34
CA ARG A 94 -5.56 -15.57 -0.70
C ARG A 94 -4.93 -14.82 -1.88
N LEU A 95 -4.38 -13.64 -1.62
CA LEU A 95 -3.70 -12.82 -2.61
C LEU A 95 -2.21 -13.12 -2.59
N GLU A 96 -1.60 -13.23 -3.77
CA GLU A 96 -0.14 -13.27 -3.91
C GLU A 96 0.35 -11.94 -4.46
N LEU A 97 1.24 -11.29 -3.71
CA LEU A 97 1.95 -10.11 -4.19
C LEU A 97 3.00 -10.58 -5.19
N ARG A 98 2.89 -10.11 -6.44
CA ARG A 98 3.91 -10.32 -7.46
C ARG A 98 5.01 -9.28 -7.27
N SER A 99 6.24 -9.73 -7.07
CA SER A 99 7.45 -8.91 -6.89
C SER A 99 7.80 -8.06 -8.11
#